data_AF-A0A228HZ14-F1
#
_entry.id   AF-A0A228HZ14-F1
#
_cell.length_a   1.000
_cell.length_b   1.000
_cell.length_c   1.000
_cell.angle_alpha   90.00
_cell.angle_beta   90.00
_cell.angle_gamma   90.00
#
_symmetry.space_group_name_H-M   'P 1'
#
loop_
_entity.id
_entity.type
_entity.pdbx_description
1 polymer ?
#
loop_
_entity_poly.entity_id
_entity_poly.type
_entity_poly.pdbx_seq_one_letter_code
_entity_poly.pdbx_strand_id
1 'polypeptide(L)' 'MIRAVCPVTVKAALAKVDGVARVDVAFEKREAVVTFDEAKTSVEKLTRATAEAGYSSSLKL' A
#
# COMPACT_ATOMS: atom_id res chain seq x y z
N MET A 1 -20.26 -9.28 -0.94
CA MET A 1 -18.83 -9.64 -1.01
C MET A 1 -18.03 -8.57 -0.29
N ILE A 2 -17.66 -8.75 0.98
CA ILE A 2 -16.78 -7.83 1.71
C ILE A 2 -15.56 -8.64 2.08
N ARG A 3 -14.59 -8.70 1.16
CA ARG A 3 -13.27 -9.25 1.46
C ARG A 3 -12.64 -8.24 2.41
N ALA A 4 -12.69 -8.54 3.71
CA ALA A 4 -12.08 -7.70 4.73
C ALA A 4 -10.67 -7.35 4.25
N VAL A 5 -10.36 -6.05 4.21
CA VAL A 5 -9.00 -5.62 3.94
C VAL A 5 -8.14 -6.26 5.03
N CYS A 6 -7.29 -7.20 4.65
CA CYS A 6 -6.30 -7.75 5.56
C CYS A 6 -5.13 -6.78 5.49
N PRO A 7 -4.94 -5.89 6.47
CA PRO A 7 -3.82 -4.95 6.51
C PRO A 7 -2.46 -5.62 6.33
N VAL A 8 -2.35 -6.90 6.70
CA VAL A 8 -1.17 -7.75 6.45
C VAL A 8 -0.87 -7.90 4.96
N THR A 9 -1.89 -8.17 4.13
CA THR A 9 -1.72 -8.36 2.69
C THR A 9 -1.36 -7.06 1.99
N VAL A 10 -1.97 -5.94 2.40
CA VAL A 10 -1.66 -4.60 1.88
C VAL A 10 -0.20 -4.23 2.21
N LYS A 11 0.23 -4.47 3.46
CA LYS A 11 1.63 -4.26 3.87
C LYS A 11 2.60 -5.08 3.02
N ALA A 12 2.29 -6.37 2.80
CA ALA A 12 3.14 -7.26 2.02
C ALA A 12 3.22 -6.86 0.54
N ALA A 13 2.11 -6.41 -0.06
CA ALA A 13 2.07 -5.91 -1.43
C ALA A 13 2.92 -4.64 -1.59
N LEU A 14 2.78 -3.69 -0.66
CA LEU A 14 3.55 -2.44 -0.67
C LEU A 14 5.03 -2.68 -0.40
N ALA A 15 5.38 -3.57 0.52
CA ALA A 15 6.77 -3.90 0.83
C ALA A 15 7.50 -4.62 -0.34
N LYS A 16 6.76 -5.20 -1.29
CA LYS A 16 7.33 -5.79 -2.51
C LYS A 16 7.65 -4.76 -3.60
N VAL A 17 7.17 -3.52 -3.46
CA VAL A 17 7.41 -2.50 -4.47
C VAL A 17 8.84 -1.99 -4.35
N ASP A 18 9.58 -2.08 -5.44
CA ASP A 18 10.95 -1.58 -5.51
C ASP A 18 10.98 -0.06 -5.28
N GLY A 19 11.85 0.41 -4.39
CA GLY A 19 11.89 1.80 -3.93
C GLY A 19 11.09 2.10 -2.65
N VAL A 20 10.36 1.13 -2.09
CA VAL A 20 9.74 1.30 -0.77
C VAL A 20 10.77 1.13 0.33
N ALA A 21 10.97 2.17 1.12
CA ALA A 21 11.87 2.17 2.26
C ALA A 21 11.18 1.68 3.54
N ARG A 22 9.90 2.05 3.73
CA ARG A 22 9.14 1.71 4.94
C ARG A 22 7.65 1.64 4.67
N VAL A 23 6.97 0.72 5.35
CA VAL A 23 5.50 0.59 5.34
C VAL A 23 5.00 0.45 6.77
N ASP A 24 4.27 1.45 7.24
CA ASP A 24 3.54 1.44 8.50
C ASP A 24 2.04 1.33 8.22
N VAL A 25 1.36 0.38 8.85
CA VAL A 25 -0.08 0.18 8.65
C VAL A 25 -0.78 0.36 9.99
N ALA A 26 -1.67 1.36 10.05
CA ALA A 26 -2.52 1.65 11.18
C ALA A 26 -3.78 0.77 11.09
N PHE A 27 -3.77 -0.38 11.76
CA PHE A 27 -4.88 -1.34 11.77
C PHE A 27 -6.18 -0.74 12.32
N GLU A 28 -6.07 0.12 13.34
CA GLU A 28 -7.21 0.82 13.95
C GLU A 28 -7.95 1.71 12.96
N LYS A 29 -7.20 2.43 12.12
CA LYS A 29 -7.76 3.39 11.15
C LYS A 29 -7.88 2.83 9.74
N ARG A 30 -7.35 1.63 9.49
CA ARG A 30 -7.20 1.02 8.17
C ARG A 30 -6.42 1.91 7.20
N GLU A 31 -5.46 2.66 7.72
CA GLU A 31 -4.61 3.57 6.94
C GLU A 31 -3.20 2.97 6.81
N ALA A 32 -2.53 3.19 5.67
CA ALA A 32 -1.16 2.75 5.44
C ALA A 32 -0.29 3.96 5.07
N VAL A 33 0.77 4.18 5.84
CA VAL A 33 1.80 5.17 5.60
C VAL A 33 2.98 4.47 4.95
N VAL A 34 3.31 4.89 3.72
CA VAL A 34 4.41 4.31 2.95
C VAL A 34 5.47 5.38 2.74
N THR A 35 6.68 5.10 3.19
CA THR A 35 7.87 5.89 2.85
C THR A 35 8.54 5.22 1.67
N PHE A 36 8.66 5.95 0.57
CA PHE A 36 9.24 5.45 -0.65
C PHE A 36 10.10 6.52 -1.32
N ASP A 37 11.04 6.07 -2.14
CA ASP A 37 11.88 6.95 -2.94
C ASP A 37 11.14 7.31 -4.24
N GLU A 38 10.77 8.59 -4.38
CA GLU A 38 10.03 9.12 -5.53
C GLU A 38 10.79 8.97 -6.86
N ALA A 39 12.12 8.79 -6.82
CA ALA A 39 12.92 8.55 -8.01
C ALA A 39 12.81 7.10 -8.53
N LYS A 40 12.43 6.15 -7.66
CA LYS A 40 12.30 4.71 -7.99
C LYS A 40 10.85 4.27 -8.11
N THR A 41 9.98 4.84 -7.27
CA THR A 41 8.58 4.49 -7.22
C THR A 41 7.69 5.71 -7.07
N SER A 42 6.41 5.55 -7.35
CA SER A 42 5.45 6.65 -7.35
C SER A 42 4.13 6.15 -6.80
N VAL A 43 3.27 7.06 -6.39
CA VAL A 43 2.03 6.64 -5.73
C VAL A 43 1.12 5.82 -6.66
N GLU A 44 1.14 6.09 -7.97
CA GLU A 44 0.45 5.24 -8.94
C GLU A 44 0.95 3.79 -8.92
N LYS A 45 2.27 3.57 -8.81
CA LYS A 45 2.83 2.22 -8.71
C LYS A 45 2.41 1.53 -7.42
N LEU A 46 2.40 2.26 -6.30
CA LEU A 46 1.94 1.73 -5.01
C LEU A 46 0.46 1.36 -5.05
N THR A 47 -0.37 2.24 -5.62
CA THR A 47 -1.81 2.03 -5.79
C THR A 47 -2.09 0.86 -6.73
N ARG A 48 -1.29 0.70 -7.79
CA ARG A 48 -1.39 -0.44 -8.70
C ARG A 48 -0.94 -1.73 -8.03
N ALA A 49 0.12 -1.72 -7.22
CA ALA A 49 0.59 -2.89 -6.49
C ALA A 49 -0.46 -3.40 -5.48
N THR A 50 -1.18 -2.50 -4.81
CA THR A 50 -2.29 -2.88 -3.95
C THR A 50 -3.51 -3.33 -4.75
N ALA A 51 -3.80 -2.72 -5.90
CA ALA A 51 -4.86 -3.15 -6.81
C ALA A 51 -4.60 -4.55 -7.39
N GLU A 52 -3.36 -4.88 -7.76
CA GLU A 52 -2.93 -6.21 -8.20
C GLU A 52 -3.13 -7.26 -7.10
N ALA A 53 -2.98 -6.87 -5.84
CA ALA A 53 -3.32 -7.72 -4.69
C ALA A 53 -4.85 -7.82 -4.44
N GLY A 54 -5.67 -7.12 -5.22
CA GLY A 54 -7.12 -7.07 -5.12
C GLY A 54 -7.65 -6.02 -4.14
N TYR A 55 -6.87 -4.96 -3.87
CA TYR A 55 -7.20 -3.90 -2.92
C TYR A 55 -7.15 -2.52 -3.59
N SER A 56 -8.31 -1.94 -3.85
CA SER A 56 -8.43 -0.55 -4.29
C SER A 56 -7.95 0.38 -3.16
N SER A 57 -6.84 1.07 -3.37
CA SER A 57 -6.31 2.07 -2.43
C SER A 57 -6.57 3.46 -3.00
N SER A 58 -6.94 4.42 -2.15
CA SER A 58 -7.02 5.82 -2.54
C SER A 58 -5.99 6.63 -1.79
N LEU A 59 -5.29 7.49 -2.53
CA LEU A 59 -4.47 8.54 -1.96
C LEU A 59 -5.34 9.47 -1.11
N LYS A 60 -4.84 9.81 0.07
CA LYS A 60 -5.41 10.85 0.92
C LYS A 60 -4.45 12.04 0.84
N LEU A 61 -4.90 13.09 0.14
CA LEU A 61 -4.23 14.39 0.04
C LEU A 61 -4.39 15.17 1.34
#